data_AF-A0A7U5XVV2-F1
#
_entry.id   AF-A0A7U5XVV2-F1
#
_cell.length_a   1.000
_cell.length_b   1.000
_cell.length_c   1.000
_cell.angle_alpha   90.00
_cell.angle_beta   90.00
_cell.angle_gamma   90.00
#
_symmetry.space_group_name_H-M   'P 1'
#
loop_
_entity.id
_entity.type
_entity.pdbx_description
1 polymer ?
#
loop_
_entity_poly.entity_id
_entity_poly.type
_entity_poly.pdbx_seq_one_letter_code
_entity_poly.pdbx_strand_id
1 'polypeptide(L)'
;MTAISFLPSLPAALRTAVPASRQPATPAPAGAAAPSTVVNLSAAGLAAQAADASTAPTPPGLRFQDLAAPMFAALKSGAPVTIGADVLPKDLDNRFTLDIVTAAGTKVGLTLASRGDELLVQVKADAALSAEERDAVVALAQGYQAAIDGLSAQPPRIALGKLAQPGSGLLASVDLDARVTLPTVPAATQSLAFHLDDAQRSVALDGPAGQVDLAVRTDTPMPPGTRQQQERAIESYLRQFDQAAARGHGDAGLMTMFKDAFAGLSRTAAANAPAMPAPTRAWLAPQDRAMLTGLSDFSATVAQTPRWDNPVRRTEVAGFEYEVSQQTRVGGASRDARSIAQSQQSRLSAQFHEPLTPGAPLAFDYAAESQNYRYSTIEDSASSDVELRYRDGRLLGASLRQSVSQSEHVEEYLLGKLESAHDTPLQRQLVRDLVDTLQPYRADGKDLSQEQRDERRERYLAALGQETLLPGSTVELAARDARLGEAA
;
A
#
# COMPACT_ATOMS: atom_id res chain seq x y z
N MET A 1 22.49 -27.77 24.99
CA MET A 1 23.17 -26.87 25.94
C MET A 1 23.97 -25.91 25.08
N THR A 2 23.63 -24.64 24.88
CA THR A 2 23.02 -23.62 25.75
C THR A 2 22.28 -22.63 24.83
N ALA A 3 21.01 -22.33 25.11
CA ALA A 3 20.17 -21.43 24.32
C ALA A 3 20.36 -19.98 24.79
N ILE A 4 20.39 -19.02 23.86
CA ILE A 4 20.31 -17.58 24.16
C ILE A 4 19.19 -16.99 23.31
N SER A 5 18.06 -16.75 23.96
CA SER A 5 16.88 -16.06 23.45
C SER A 5 16.96 -14.59 23.85
N PHE A 6 16.72 -13.66 22.91
CA PHE A 6 16.42 -12.27 23.24
C PHE A 6 15.41 -11.69 22.24
N LEU A 7 14.16 -11.59 22.69
CA LEU A 7 13.14 -10.65 22.21
C LEU A 7 12.95 -9.60 23.32
N PRO A 8 12.89 -8.29 23.03
CA PRO A 8 12.32 -7.34 23.98
C PRO A 8 10.87 -7.01 23.61
N SER A 9 10.00 -7.21 24.60
CA SER A 9 8.61 -6.77 24.66
C SER A 9 8.51 -5.24 24.83
N LEU A 10 7.56 -4.61 24.14
CA LEU A 10 7.21 -3.19 24.31
C LEU A 10 6.13 -3.04 25.41
N PRO A 11 6.24 -2.03 26.30
CA PRO A 11 5.27 -1.83 27.36
C PRO A 11 4.07 -0.96 26.93
N ALA A 12 2.93 -1.27 27.53
CA ALA A 12 1.68 -0.55 27.42
C ALA A 12 1.65 0.73 28.29
N ALA A 13 0.79 1.66 27.85
CA ALA A 13 0.21 2.81 28.53
C ALA A 13 1.00 4.14 28.50
N LEU A 14 0.32 5.18 28.00
CA LEU A 14 0.11 6.45 28.72
C LEU A 14 -1.12 7.16 28.13
N ARG A 15 -2.25 7.01 28.82
CA ARG A 15 -3.47 7.81 28.67
C ARG A 15 -3.28 9.11 29.44
N THR A 16 -3.28 10.26 28.77
CA THR A 16 -3.34 11.57 29.44
C THR A 16 -4.79 12.06 29.50
N ALA A 17 -5.31 12.14 30.72
CA ALA A 17 -6.57 12.80 31.06
C ALA A 17 -6.40 14.33 31.01
N VAL A 18 -7.37 15.03 30.42
CA VAL A 18 -7.47 16.50 30.42
C VAL A 18 -8.38 16.92 31.59
N PRO A 19 -8.00 17.93 32.40
CA PRO A 19 -8.75 18.29 33.60
C PRO A 19 -10.01 19.09 33.29
N ALA A 20 -11.02 18.87 34.13
CA ALA A 20 -12.29 19.60 34.14
C ALA A 20 -12.11 21.00 34.77
N SER A 21 -12.45 22.05 34.03
CA SER A 21 -12.65 23.40 34.54
C SER A 21 -14.15 23.69 34.67
N ARG A 22 -14.62 23.82 35.91
CA ARG A 22 -15.91 24.44 36.28
C ARG A 22 -15.69 25.93 36.49
N GLN A 23 -16.50 26.79 35.87
CA GLN A 23 -16.99 28.05 36.46
C GLN A 23 -18.34 28.45 35.83
N PRO A 24 -19.17 29.25 36.54
CA PRO A 24 -20.63 29.26 36.41
C PRO A 24 -21.18 30.33 35.47
N ALA A 25 -22.43 30.12 35.06
CA ALA A 25 -23.22 30.93 34.15
C ALA A 25 -23.65 32.31 34.70
N THR A 26 -23.88 33.25 33.79
CA THR A 26 -24.90 34.32 33.93
C THR A 26 -25.47 34.65 32.54
N PRO A 27 -26.75 35.05 32.42
CA PRO A 27 -27.53 34.88 31.18
C PRO A 27 -27.81 36.18 30.39
N ALA A 28 -28.29 36.00 29.14
CA ALA A 28 -29.18 36.83 28.30
C ALA A 28 -28.54 37.51 27.05
N PRO A 29 -29.32 37.84 26.00
CA PRO A 29 -30.70 37.43 25.66
C PRO A 29 -30.83 36.74 24.28
N ALA A 30 -32.02 36.18 24.06
CA ALA A 30 -32.44 35.44 22.88
C ALA A 30 -32.45 36.28 21.58
N GLY A 31 -31.71 35.81 20.58
CA GLY A 31 -31.92 36.09 19.17
C GLY A 31 -32.14 34.76 18.45
N ALA A 32 -33.33 34.59 17.88
CA ALA A 32 -33.86 33.32 17.39
C ALA A 32 -33.00 32.67 16.29
N ALA A 33 -32.46 31.48 16.56
CA ALA A 33 -32.15 30.48 15.55
C ALA A 33 -33.09 29.30 15.79
N ALA A 34 -34.02 29.08 14.85
CA ALA A 34 -35.04 28.04 14.94
C ALA A 34 -34.41 26.63 14.98
N PRO A 35 -34.99 25.67 15.74
CA PRO A 35 -34.54 24.28 15.72
C PRO A 35 -34.86 23.66 14.36
N SER A 36 -33.83 23.17 13.68
CA SER A 36 -33.94 22.53 12.38
C SER A 36 -34.75 21.23 12.47
N THR A 37 -35.65 21.07 11.50
CA THR A 37 -36.66 20.02 11.37
C THR A 37 -36.07 18.68 10.92
N VAL A 38 -36.61 17.58 11.45
CA VAL A 38 -36.23 16.18 11.18
C VAL A 38 -36.69 15.75 9.78
N VAL A 39 -35.81 15.15 8.98
CA VAL A 39 -36.16 14.38 7.79
C VAL A 39 -35.69 12.94 7.97
N ASN A 40 -36.63 12.01 8.04
CA ASN A 40 -36.37 10.59 7.78
C ASN A 40 -36.36 10.41 6.26
N LEU A 41 -35.20 10.11 5.67
CA LEU A 41 -35.16 9.41 4.39
C LEU A 41 -35.55 7.96 4.68
N SER A 42 -36.85 7.72 4.90
CA SER A 42 -37.35 6.35 4.97
C SER A 42 -37.04 5.65 3.65
N ALA A 43 -36.76 4.36 3.72
CA ALA A 43 -36.48 3.49 2.57
C ALA A 43 -37.46 3.66 1.37
N ALA A 44 -38.63 4.26 1.59
CA ALA A 44 -39.59 4.65 0.55
C ALA A 44 -39.04 5.65 -0.49
N GLY A 45 -38.09 6.52 -0.13
CA GLY A 45 -37.48 7.48 -1.07
C GLY A 45 -36.43 6.84 -2.00
N LEU A 46 -35.72 5.81 -1.53
CA LEU A 46 -34.76 5.05 -2.33
C LEU A 46 -35.41 3.88 -3.09
N ALA A 47 -36.51 3.34 -2.59
CA ALA A 47 -37.29 2.29 -3.27
C ALA A 47 -37.92 2.76 -4.60
N ALA A 48 -38.13 4.07 -4.79
CA ALA A 48 -38.68 4.62 -6.03
C ALA A 48 -37.71 4.53 -7.24
N GLN A 49 -36.42 4.27 -6.99
CA GLN A 49 -35.42 4.05 -8.05
C GLN A 49 -35.06 2.56 -8.23
N ALA A 50 -35.50 1.69 -7.32
CA ALA A 50 -35.31 0.24 -7.36
C ALA A 50 -36.55 -0.54 -7.84
N ALA A 51 -37.62 0.15 -8.24
CA ALA A 51 -38.89 -0.46 -8.65
C ALA A 51 -38.84 -1.19 -10.01
N ASP A 52 -37.68 -1.28 -10.66
CA ASP A 52 -37.48 -1.96 -11.95
C ASP A 52 -36.29 -2.95 -11.88
N ALA A 53 -36.26 -3.83 -10.88
CA ALA A 53 -35.35 -4.98 -10.87
C ALA A 53 -35.88 -6.18 -10.06
N SER A 54 -36.32 -7.22 -10.80
CA SER A 54 -36.13 -8.66 -10.54
C SER A 54 -36.04 -9.19 -9.10
N THR A 55 -36.91 -10.15 -8.78
CA THR A 55 -37.04 -10.96 -7.54
C THR A 55 -35.86 -11.90 -7.19
N ALA A 56 -34.64 -11.61 -7.64
CA ALA A 56 -33.45 -12.33 -7.21
C ALA A 56 -32.75 -11.56 -6.06
N PRO A 57 -32.27 -12.23 -4.99
CA PRO A 57 -31.49 -11.56 -3.95
C PRO A 57 -30.25 -10.95 -4.61
N THR A 58 -30.15 -9.63 -4.58
CA THR A 58 -28.99 -8.91 -5.11
C THR A 58 -27.76 -9.36 -4.32
N PRO A 59 -26.68 -9.82 -4.97
CA PRO A 59 -25.41 -10.13 -4.31
C PRO A 59 -25.02 -9.00 -3.35
N PRO A 60 -24.47 -9.31 -2.15
CA PRO A 60 -24.20 -8.32 -1.11
C PRO A 60 -23.41 -7.10 -1.62
N GLY A 61 -22.49 -7.33 -2.58
CA GLY A 61 -21.67 -6.29 -3.15
C GLY A 61 -22.35 -5.33 -4.14
N LEU A 62 -23.46 -5.74 -4.74
CA LEU A 62 -24.27 -4.90 -5.63
C LEU A 62 -25.23 -3.99 -4.85
N ARG A 63 -25.41 -4.22 -3.54
CA ARG A 63 -26.32 -3.44 -2.68
C ARG A 63 -25.77 -2.06 -2.33
N PHE A 64 -24.46 -1.87 -2.47
CA PHE A 64 -23.79 -0.61 -2.15
C PHE A 64 -23.47 0.26 -3.38
N GLN A 65 -23.82 -0.21 -4.58
CA GLN A 65 -23.53 0.52 -5.83
C GLN A 65 -24.28 1.84 -5.90
N ASP A 66 -23.59 2.87 -6.38
CA ASP A 66 -24.12 4.22 -6.63
C ASP A 66 -24.74 4.96 -5.43
N LEU A 67 -24.48 4.50 -4.20
CA LEU A 67 -24.99 5.14 -2.98
C LEU A 67 -24.10 6.26 -2.42
N ALA A 68 -22.81 6.27 -2.76
CA ALA A 68 -21.93 7.36 -2.31
C ALA A 68 -22.34 8.69 -2.93
N ALA A 69 -22.54 8.77 -4.24
CA ALA A 69 -22.88 10.03 -4.93
C ALA A 69 -24.09 10.77 -4.33
N PRO A 70 -25.26 10.15 -4.08
CA PRO A 70 -26.40 10.82 -3.46
C PRO A 70 -26.12 11.21 -2.00
N MET A 71 -25.37 10.40 -1.24
CA MET A 71 -24.98 10.71 0.14
C MET A 71 -24.10 11.98 0.20
N PHE A 72 -23.11 12.09 -0.67
CA PHE A 72 -22.26 13.28 -0.76
C PHE A 72 -23.00 14.49 -1.37
N ALA A 73 -23.98 14.28 -2.26
CA ALA A 73 -24.79 15.37 -2.80
C ALA A 73 -25.64 16.06 -1.71
N ALA A 74 -26.09 15.32 -0.69
CA ALA A 74 -26.80 15.88 0.46
C ALA A 74 -25.95 16.93 1.19
N LEU A 75 -24.64 16.69 1.33
CA LEU A 75 -23.68 17.65 1.92
C LEU A 75 -23.56 18.94 1.09
N LYS A 76 -23.64 18.84 -0.23
CA LYS A 76 -23.48 19.99 -1.14
C LYS A 76 -24.63 20.99 -1.03
N SER A 77 -25.84 20.51 -0.76
CA SER A 77 -27.06 21.34 -0.68
C SER A 77 -27.07 22.35 0.47
N GLY A 78 -26.15 22.24 1.44
CA GLY A 78 -26.10 23.10 2.62
C GLY A 78 -27.28 22.88 3.59
N ALA A 79 -28.13 21.89 3.33
CA ALA A 79 -29.15 21.45 4.27
C ALA A 79 -28.47 20.88 5.53
N PRO A 80 -28.98 21.16 6.74
CA PRO A 80 -28.43 20.60 7.96
C PRO A 80 -28.52 19.07 7.88
N VAL A 81 -27.37 18.40 7.92
CA VAL A 81 -27.31 16.95 8.09
C VAL A 81 -27.89 16.65 9.48
N THR A 82 -28.97 15.87 9.52
CA THR A 82 -29.59 15.44 10.77
C THR A 82 -28.61 14.61 11.59
N ILE A 83 -28.23 15.09 12.77
CA ILE A 83 -27.50 14.29 13.77
C ILE A 83 -28.50 13.28 14.36
N GLY A 84 -28.63 12.13 13.71
CA GLY A 84 -29.41 10.98 14.18
C GLY A 84 -28.50 9.96 14.87
N ALA A 85 -28.70 9.81 16.18
CA ALA A 85 -27.94 8.95 17.08
C ALA A 85 -28.52 7.53 17.17
N ASP A 86 -28.90 6.91 16.05
CA ASP A 86 -29.10 5.48 16.09
C ASP A 86 -27.73 4.83 16.20
N VAL A 87 -27.48 4.23 17.36
CA VAL A 87 -26.30 3.40 17.59
C VAL A 87 -26.34 2.32 16.53
N LEU A 88 -25.34 2.33 15.62
CA LEU A 88 -25.23 1.26 14.63
C LEU A 88 -25.30 -0.06 15.38
N PRO A 89 -26.29 -0.90 15.06
CA PRO A 89 -26.49 -2.12 15.81
C PRO A 89 -25.30 -3.06 15.55
N LYS A 90 -24.99 -3.96 16.49
CA LYS A 90 -23.67 -4.63 16.54
C LYS A 90 -23.50 -5.76 15.53
N ASP A 91 -24.61 -6.35 15.12
CA ASP A 91 -24.75 -7.42 14.13
C ASP A 91 -24.94 -6.82 12.73
N LEU A 92 -23.84 -6.39 12.10
CA LEU A 92 -23.81 -5.90 10.73
C LEU A 92 -23.00 -6.87 9.88
N ASP A 93 -23.50 -7.17 8.68
CA ASP A 93 -22.81 -8.06 7.73
C ASP A 93 -21.66 -7.32 7.05
N ASN A 94 -21.94 -6.10 6.59
CA ASN A 94 -20.95 -5.23 5.95
C ASN A 94 -21.03 -3.83 6.56
N ARG A 95 -19.89 -3.15 6.67
CA ARG A 95 -19.79 -1.80 7.20
C ARG A 95 -18.63 -1.06 6.56
N PHE A 96 -18.88 0.14 6.05
CA PHE A 96 -17.90 1.04 5.46
C PHE A 96 -18.05 2.40 6.12
N THR A 97 -17.06 2.82 6.91
CA THR A 97 -17.05 4.09 7.62
C THR A 97 -15.93 4.96 7.06
N LEU A 98 -16.27 6.17 6.60
CA LEU A 98 -15.33 7.18 6.16
C LEU A 98 -15.36 8.35 7.13
N ASP A 99 -14.29 8.55 7.88
CA ASP A 99 -14.10 9.69 8.77
C ASP A 99 -13.11 10.68 8.12
N ILE A 100 -13.46 11.96 8.11
CA ILE A 100 -12.71 13.02 7.44
C ILE A 100 -12.52 14.16 8.43
N VAL A 101 -11.29 14.68 8.51
CA VAL A 101 -10.98 15.92 9.25
C VAL A 101 -10.61 16.98 8.23
N THR A 102 -11.30 18.12 8.23
CA THR A 102 -10.95 19.25 7.36
C THR A 102 -9.73 20.00 7.89
N ALA A 103 -9.11 20.83 7.05
CA ALA A 103 -8.01 21.69 7.48
C ALA A 103 -8.42 22.69 8.59
N ALA A 104 -9.71 23.03 8.69
CA ALA A 104 -10.25 23.84 9.78
C ALA A 104 -10.54 23.04 11.07
N GLY A 105 -10.40 21.71 11.04
CA GLY A 105 -10.62 20.81 12.17
C GLY A 105 -12.04 20.25 12.29
N THR A 106 -12.93 20.53 11.32
CA THR A 106 -14.29 19.98 11.29
C THR A 106 -14.23 18.49 10.99
N LYS A 107 -14.97 17.67 11.75
CA LYS A 107 -15.05 16.22 11.57
C LYS A 107 -16.33 15.85 10.84
N VAL A 108 -16.19 15.11 9.75
CA VAL A 108 -17.29 14.57 8.97
C VAL A 108 -17.17 13.05 8.97
N GLY A 109 -18.23 12.36 9.39
CA GLY A 109 -18.28 10.91 9.35
C GLY A 109 -19.41 10.44 8.45
N LEU A 110 -19.12 9.47 7.59
CA LEU A 110 -20.06 8.84 6.70
C LEU A 110 -20.01 7.34 6.95
N THR A 111 -21.15 6.67 7.02
CA THR A 111 -21.19 5.22 7.22
C THR A 111 -22.28 4.60 6.36
N LEU A 112 -21.91 3.58 5.60
CA LEU A 112 -22.84 2.64 4.98
C LEU A 112 -22.68 1.28 5.65
N ALA A 113 -23.79 0.65 5.99
CA ALA A 113 -23.78 -0.70 6.55
C ALA A 113 -24.96 -1.51 6.04
N SER A 114 -24.84 -2.84 6.08
CA SER A 114 -25.95 -3.75 5.78
C SER A 114 -26.17 -4.77 6.90
N ARG A 115 -27.43 -5.18 7.05
CA ARG A 115 -27.87 -6.29 7.89
C ARG A 115 -28.96 -7.07 7.17
N GLY A 116 -28.69 -8.30 6.76
CA GLY A 116 -29.58 -9.01 5.86
C GLY A 116 -29.90 -8.11 4.67
N ASP A 117 -31.19 -7.87 4.45
CA ASP A 117 -31.71 -7.01 3.38
C ASP A 117 -31.86 -5.52 3.76
N GLU A 118 -31.52 -5.13 5.00
CA GLU A 118 -31.55 -3.74 5.44
C GLU A 118 -30.25 -3.01 5.10
N LEU A 119 -30.38 -1.82 4.53
CA LEU A 119 -29.30 -0.87 4.30
C LEU A 119 -29.40 0.29 5.29
N LEU A 120 -28.30 0.59 5.97
CA LEU A 120 -28.18 1.70 6.91
C LEU A 120 -27.21 2.74 6.35
N VAL A 121 -27.62 4.00 6.34
CA VAL A 121 -26.79 5.14 5.92
C VAL A 121 -26.78 6.17 7.03
N GLN A 122 -25.59 6.61 7.42
CA GLN A 122 -25.39 7.66 8.42
C GLN A 122 -24.41 8.71 7.90
N VAL A 123 -24.75 9.98 8.08
CA VAL A 123 -23.85 11.11 7.84
C VAL A 123 -23.88 11.98 9.09
N LYS A 124 -22.71 12.39 9.58
CA LYS A 124 -22.55 13.26 10.75
C LYS A 124 -21.48 14.31 10.47
N ALA A 125 -21.68 15.52 10.97
CA ALA A 125 -20.66 16.55 11.03
C ALA A 125 -20.74 17.26 12.40
N ASP A 126 -19.60 17.61 12.99
CA ASP A 126 -19.57 18.30 14.29
C ASP A 126 -19.65 19.83 14.18
N ALA A 127 -19.44 20.39 12.98
CA ALA A 127 -19.60 21.80 12.67
C ALA A 127 -20.07 22.03 11.22
N ALA A 128 -20.46 23.27 10.92
CA ALA A 128 -20.80 23.67 9.56
C ALA A 128 -19.54 23.72 8.68
N LEU A 129 -19.64 23.18 7.47
CA LEU A 129 -18.57 23.20 6.47
C LEU A 129 -18.67 24.45 5.58
N SER A 130 -17.53 25.06 5.25
CA SER A 130 -17.43 26.09 4.22
C SER A 130 -17.80 25.55 2.82
N ALA A 131 -17.92 26.43 1.82
CA ALA A 131 -18.20 25.97 0.45
C ALA A 131 -17.03 25.13 -0.10
N GLU A 132 -15.81 25.57 0.17
CA GLU A 132 -14.56 24.94 -0.26
C GLU A 132 -14.36 23.57 0.41
N GLU A 133 -14.62 23.46 1.72
CA GLU A 133 -14.56 22.19 2.43
C GLU A 133 -15.62 21.20 1.94
N ARG A 134 -16.84 21.68 1.65
CA ARG A 134 -17.89 20.83 1.06
C ARG A 134 -17.46 20.26 -0.28
N ASP A 135 -16.91 21.08 -1.17
CA ASP A 135 -16.43 20.61 -2.46
C ASP A 135 -15.27 19.61 -2.32
N ALA A 136 -14.37 19.83 -1.35
CA ALA A 136 -13.29 18.88 -1.04
C ALA A 136 -13.81 17.53 -0.52
N VAL A 137 -14.80 17.53 0.38
CA VAL A 137 -15.44 16.31 0.87
C VAL A 137 -16.18 15.59 -0.27
N VAL A 138 -16.95 16.31 -1.09
CA VAL A 138 -17.67 15.75 -2.24
C VAL A 138 -16.73 15.11 -3.26
N ALA A 139 -15.51 15.64 -3.44
CA ALA A 139 -14.51 15.06 -4.33
C ALA A 139 -14.10 13.63 -3.94
N LEU A 140 -14.23 13.25 -2.66
CA LEU A 140 -13.93 11.89 -2.17
C LEU A 140 -14.98 10.85 -2.57
N ALA A 141 -16.20 11.27 -2.97
CA ALA A 141 -17.32 10.37 -3.22
C ALA A 141 -16.99 9.25 -4.21
N GLN A 142 -16.30 9.58 -5.30
CA GLN A 142 -15.90 8.58 -6.30
C GLN A 142 -14.86 7.60 -5.77
N GLY A 143 -13.94 8.06 -4.92
CA GLY A 143 -12.94 7.19 -4.31
C GLY A 143 -13.56 6.27 -3.27
N TYR A 144 -14.48 6.79 -2.47
CA TYR A 144 -15.21 6.00 -1.49
C TYR A 144 -16.09 4.94 -2.14
N GLN A 145 -16.83 5.28 -3.20
CA GLN A 145 -17.60 4.31 -3.98
C GLN A 145 -16.69 3.23 -4.58
N ALA A 146 -15.58 3.62 -5.20
CA ALA A 146 -14.65 2.67 -5.79
C ALA A 146 -14.10 1.68 -4.74
N ALA A 147 -13.77 2.17 -3.53
CA ALA A 147 -13.30 1.32 -2.45
C ALA A 147 -14.36 0.29 -1.99
N ILE A 148 -15.62 0.73 -1.86
CA ILE A 148 -16.75 -0.16 -1.55
C ILE A 148 -16.92 -1.20 -2.65
N ASP A 149 -17.01 -0.76 -3.92
CA ASP A 149 -17.22 -1.64 -5.07
C ASP A 149 -16.08 -2.67 -5.21
N GLY A 150 -14.83 -2.24 -5.00
CA GLY A 150 -13.66 -3.10 -5.05
C GLY A 150 -13.68 -4.20 -3.97
N LEU A 151 -13.91 -3.83 -2.71
CA LEU A 151 -13.96 -4.79 -1.60
C LEU A 151 -15.16 -5.73 -1.68
N SER A 152 -16.22 -5.26 -2.34
CA SER A 152 -17.47 -5.99 -2.56
C SER A 152 -17.46 -6.84 -3.84
N ALA A 153 -16.43 -6.71 -4.67
CA ALA A 153 -16.28 -7.47 -5.91
C ALA A 153 -15.94 -8.94 -5.63
N GLN A 154 -16.14 -9.79 -6.63
CA GLN A 154 -15.82 -11.21 -6.55
C GLN A 154 -14.97 -11.61 -7.76
N PRO A 155 -13.64 -11.82 -7.60
CA PRO A 155 -12.87 -11.73 -6.36
C PRO A 155 -12.67 -10.26 -5.87
N PRO A 156 -12.43 -10.05 -4.56
CA PRO A 156 -12.24 -8.72 -3.99
C PRO A 156 -10.98 -8.03 -4.52
N ARG A 157 -11.01 -6.70 -4.56
CA ARG A 157 -9.94 -5.81 -5.05
C ARG A 157 -9.80 -4.59 -4.15
N ILE A 158 -8.62 -3.96 -4.13
CA ILE A 158 -8.40 -2.71 -3.41
C ILE A 158 -8.43 -1.53 -4.39
N ALA A 159 -9.39 -0.62 -4.25
CA ALA A 159 -9.55 0.50 -5.18
C ALA A 159 -9.43 1.87 -4.47
N LEU A 160 -8.28 2.10 -3.83
CA LEU A 160 -8.05 3.29 -3.01
C LEU A 160 -7.39 4.46 -3.77
N GLY A 161 -6.97 4.27 -5.03
CA GLY A 161 -6.16 5.26 -5.75
C GLY A 161 -6.81 6.64 -5.92
N LYS A 162 -8.15 6.74 -5.89
CA LYS A 162 -8.87 8.03 -5.90
C LYS A 162 -8.98 8.66 -4.50
N LEU A 163 -9.01 7.86 -3.43
CA LEU A 163 -8.94 8.34 -2.05
C LEU A 163 -7.53 8.76 -1.65
N ALA A 164 -6.52 8.06 -2.18
CA ALA A 164 -5.10 8.30 -1.90
C ALA A 164 -4.50 9.48 -2.68
N GLN A 165 -5.30 10.24 -3.45
CA GLN A 165 -4.76 11.39 -4.17
C GLN A 165 -4.40 12.52 -3.19
N PRO A 166 -3.31 13.27 -3.45
CA PRO A 166 -3.00 14.44 -2.65
C PRO A 166 -4.19 15.42 -2.72
N GLY A 167 -4.80 15.67 -1.56
CA GLY A 167 -5.93 16.59 -1.45
C GLY A 167 -5.55 18.01 -1.85
N SER A 168 -6.55 18.87 -2.03
CA SER A 168 -6.38 20.31 -2.31
C SER A 168 -5.75 21.12 -1.17
N GLY A 169 -5.24 20.46 -0.11
CA GLY A 169 -4.83 21.07 1.16
C GLY A 169 -6.00 21.46 2.08
N LEU A 170 -7.24 21.13 1.70
CA LEU A 170 -8.45 21.44 2.46
C LEU A 170 -8.86 20.32 3.44
N LEU A 171 -8.19 19.17 3.38
CA LEU A 171 -8.43 18.01 4.25
C LEU A 171 -7.16 17.76 5.06
N ALA A 172 -7.31 17.58 6.37
CA ALA A 172 -6.23 17.24 7.30
C ALA A 172 -6.03 15.71 7.40
N SER A 173 -7.12 14.94 7.42
CA SER A 173 -7.05 13.48 7.34
C SER A 173 -8.28 12.85 6.69
N VAL A 174 -8.10 11.65 6.17
CA VAL A 174 -9.15 10.76 5.65
C VAL A 174 -8.88 9.34 6.15
N ASP A 175 -9.85 8.78 6.84
CA ASP A 175 -9.82 7.45 7.43
C ASP A 175 -10.98 6.62 6.84
N LEU A 176 -10.69 5.43 6.31
CA LEU A 176 -11.69 4.48 5.83
C LEU A 176 -11.56 3.16 6.57
N ASP A 177 -12.58 2.79 7.33
CA ASP A 177 -12.74 1.50 7.99
C ASP A 177 -13.81 0.68 7.27
N ALA A 178 -13.41 -0.41 6.64
CA ALA A 178 -14.30 -1.35 5.96
C ALA A 178 -14.27 -2.74 6.62
N ARG A 179 -15.44 -3.37 6.70
CA ARG A 179 -15.61 -4.77 7.08
C ARG A 179 -16.64 -5.39 6.14
N VAL A 180 -16.28 -6.51 5.52
CA VAL A 180 -17.11 -7.24 4.58
C VAL A 180 -17.18 -8.70 5.03
N THR A 181 -18.38 -9.24 5.11
CA THR A 181 -18.57 -10.67 5.36
C THR A 181 -18.50 -11.41 4.02
N LEU A 182 -17.54 -12.31 3.90
CA LEU A 182 -17.32 -13.13 2.73
C LEU A 182 -18.25 -14.35 2.75
N PRO A 183 -18.76 -14.80 1.58
CA PRO A 183 -19.64 -15.97 1.47
C PRO A 183 -18.86 -17.29 1.54
N THR A 184 -18.02 -17.44 2.57
CA THR A 184 -17.28 -18.67 2.87
C THR A 184 -18.07 -19.55 3.86
N VAL A 185 -17.68 -20.82 3.99
CA VAL A 185 -18.26 -21.74 4.99
C VAL A 185 -17.13 -22.24 5.89
N PRO A 186 -17.06 -21.82 7.18
CA PRO A 186 -17.91 -20.81 7.83
C PRO A 186 -17.68 -19.40 7.27
N ALA A 187 -18.63 -18.48 7.52
CA ALA A 187 -18.51 -17.10 7.08
C ALA A 187 -17.26 -16.44 7.70
N ALA A 188 -16.47 -15.78 6.87
CA ALA A 188 -15.25 -15.10 7.27
C ALA A 188 -15.40 -13.59 7.05
N THR A 189 -14.71 -12.79 7.87
CA THR A 189 -14.69 -11.34 7.72
C THR A 189 -13.40 -10.91 7.04
N GLN A 190 -13.52 -10.03 6.05
CA GLN A 190 -12.43 -9.25 5.49
C GLN A 190 -12.54 -7.83 6.03
N SER A 191 -11.47 -7.30 6.59
CA SER A 191 -11.39 -5.92 7.06
C SER A 191 -10.30 -5.14 6.33
N LEU A 192 -10.53 -3.86 6.14
CA LEU A 192 -9.59 -2.91 5.56
C LEU A 192 -9.62 -1.61 6.38
N ALA A 193 -8.46 -1.12 6.78
CA ALA A 193 -8.28 0.20 7.37
C ALA A 193 -7.36 1.00 6.45
N PHE A 194 -7.83 2.13 5.95
CA PHE A 194 -7.04 3.08 5.17
C PHE A 194 -6.93 4.40 5.92
N HIS A 195 -5.75 5.00 5.89
CA HIS A 195 -5.48 6.30 6.49
C HIS A 195 -4.66 7.16 5.53
N LEU A 196 -5.00 8.44 5.46
CA LEU A 196 -4.29 9.47 4.71
C LEU A 196 -4.24 10.73 5.56
N ASP A 197 -3.05 11.27 5.77
CA ASP A 197 -2.82 12.60 6.33
C ASP A 197 -1.66 13.30 5.60
N ASP A 198 -1.19 14.42 6.14
CA ASP A 198 -0.05 15.15 5.57
C ASP A 198 1.27 14.36 5.65
N ALA A 199 1.37 13.38 6.56
CA ALA A 199 2.60 12.66 6.86
C ALA A 199 2.72 11.32 6.16
N GLN A 200 1.63 10.60 5.98
CA GLN A 200 1.62 9.27 5.41
C GLN A 200 0.28 8.88 4.77
N ARG A 201 0.35 7.80 3.99
CA ARG A 201 -0.78 7.03 3.49
C ARG A 201 -0.57 5.59 3.93
N SER A 202 -1.54 4.96 4.56
CA SER A 202 -1.41 3.56 4.94
C SER A 202 -2.66 2.76 4.63
N VAL A 203 -2.46 1.47 4.39
CA VAL A 203 -3.52 0.47 4.34
C VAL A 203 -3.12 -0.70 5.23
N ALA A 204 -4.09 -1.21 5.97
CA ALA A 204 -4.01 -2.50 6.63
C ALA A 204 -5.22 -3.33 6.16
N LEU A 205 -4.99 -4.58 5.79
CA LEU A 205 -5.99 -5.55 5.37
C LEU A 205 -5.83 -6.79 6.25
N ASP A 206 -6.92 -7.32 6.75
CA ASP A 206 -6.94 -8.58 7.50
C ASP A 206 -8.15 -9.41 7.08
N GLY A 207 -7.93 -10.66 6.69
CA GLY A 207 -9.00 -11.57 6.28
C GLY A 207 -8.55 -13.02 6.23
N PRO A 208 -9.41 -13.94 5.73
CA PRO A 208 -9.13 -15.37 5.79
C PRO A 208 -7.91 -15.80 4.97
N ALA A 209 -7.62 -15.11 3.86
CA ALA A 209 -6.45 -15.40 3.04
C ALA A 209 -5.14 -14.93 3.69
N GLY A 210 -5.19 -13.89 4.52
CA GLY A 210 -4.00 -13.32 5.17
C GLY A 210 -4.13 -11.84 5.47
N GLN A 211 -2.98 -11.23 5.72
CA GLN A 211 -2.81 -9.83 6.09
C GLN A 211 -1.98 -9.07 5.06
N VAL A 212 -2.27 -7.78 4.89
CA VAL A 212 -1.45 -6.83 4.15
C VAL A 212 -1.30 -5.58 4.99
N ASP A 213 -0.07 -5.12 5.17
CA ASP A 213 0.23 -3.82 5.76
C ASP A 213 1.08 -3.01 4.78
N LEU A 214 0.70 -1.76 4.53
CA LEU A 214 1.42 -0.87 3.64
C LEU A 214 1.37 0.54 4.21
N ALA A 215 2.53 1.20 4.27
CA ALA A 215 2.63 2.61 4.61
C ALA A 215 3.57 3.32 3.63
N VAL A 216 3.15 4.47 3.12
CA VAL A 216 3.89 5.33 2.21
C VAL A 216 3.99 6.71 2.86
N ARG A 217 5.20 7.21 3.04
CA ARG A 217 5.43 8.53 3.65
C ARG A 217 5.22 9.65 2.64
N THR A 218 4.49 10.67 3.04
CA THR A 218 4.29 11.90 2.26
C THR A 218 5.10 13.06 2.83
N ASP A 219 5.50 13.01 4.11
CA ASP A 219 6.37 13.99 4.77
C ASP A 219 7.86 13.90 4.39
N THR A 220 8.18 13.27 3.26
CA THR A 220 9.57 12.97 2.93
C THR A 220 10.38 14.24 2.62
N PRO A 221 11.66 14.30 3.02
CA PRO A 221 12.53 15.44 2.74
C PRO A 221 12.80 15.64 1.24
N MET A 222 12.45 14.65 0.42
CA MET A 222 12.63 14.65 -1.02
C MET A 222 11.27 14.70 -1.72
N PRO A 223 11.02 15.67 -2.63
CA PRO A 223 9.81 15.63 -3.43
C PRO A 223 9.81 14.37 -4.31
N PRO A 224 8.63 13.77 -4.53
CA PRO A 224 8.54 12.57 -5.33
C PRO A 224 8.91 12.84 -6.80
N GLY A 225 9.29 11.78 -7.50
CA GLY A 225 9.71 11.81 -8.90
C GLY A 225 8.58 12.17 -9.87
N THR A 226 8.89 12.21 -11.16
CA THR A 226 7.88 12.44 -12.21
C THR A 226 6.89 11.27 -12.27
N ARG A 227 5.69 11.48 -12.83
CA ARG A 227 4.72 10.40 -13.04
C ARG A 227 5.34 9.18 -13.75
N GLN A 228 6.06 9.42 -14.85
CA GLN A 228 6.70 8.35 -15.61
C GLN A 228 7.75 7.58 -14.78
N GLN A 229 8.49 8.28 -13.93
CA GLN A 229 9.47 7.65 -13.04
C GLN A 229 8.78 6.77 -11.99
N GLN A 230 7.72 7.27 -11.37
CA GLN A 230 6.93 6.52 -10.40
C GLN A 230 6.29 5.28 -11.03
N GLU A 231 5.68 5.43 -12.21
CA GLU A 231 5.04 4.31 -12.93
C GLU A 231 6.04 3.19 -13.21
N ARG A 232 7.24 3.52 -13.69
CA ARG A 232 8.31 2.53 -13.92
C ARG A 232 8.75 1.84 -12.63
N ALA A 233 8.92 2.60 -11.54
CA ALA A 233 9.29 2.03 -10.25
C ALA A 233 8.19 1.11 -9.71
N ILE A 234 6.93 1.54 -9.78
CA ILE A 234 5.75 0.73 -9.42
C ILE A 234 5.72 -0.56 -10.24
N GLU A 235 5.81 -0.47 -11.57
CA GLU A 235 5.83 -1.66 -12.45
C GLU A 235 6.98 -2.63 -12.12
N SER A 236 8.15 -2.10 -11.73
CA SER A 236 9.26 -2.94 -11.29
C SER A 236 8.92 -3.72 -10.02
N TYR A 237 8.38 -3.05 -9.01
CA TYR A 237 7.95 -3.72 -7.77
C TYR A 237 6.80 -4.70 -8.02
N LEU A 238 5.81 -4.35 -8.84
CA LEU A 238 4.71 -5.26 -9.18
C LEU A 238 5.21 -6.56 -9.85
N ARG A 239 6.22 -6.47 -10.73
CA ARG A 239 6.86 -7.66 -11.30
C ARG A 239 7.63 -8.48 -10.26
N GLN A 240 8.27 -7.84 -9.29
CA GLN A 240 8.93 -8.53 -8.18
C GLN A 240 7.92 -9.26 -7.29
N PHE A 241 6.77 -8.64 -7.04
CA PHE A 241 5.70 -9.28 -6.27
C PHE A 241 5.16 -10.53 -6.99
N ASP A 242 5.01 -10.45 -8.31
CA ASP A 242 4.64 -11.63 -9.12
C ASP A 242 5.71 -12.73 -9.07
N GLN A 243 6.99 -12.37 -9.14
CA GLN A 243 8.09 -13.33 -9.02
C GLN A 243 8.14 -13.98 -7.64
N ALA A 244 7.97 -13.19 -6.57
CA ALA A 244 7.93 -13.68 -5.20
C ALA A 244 6.74 -14.62 -4.98
N ALA A 245 5.54 -14.23 -5.44
CA ALA A 245 4.35 -15.05 -5.36
C ALA A 245 4.50 -16.38 -6.11
N ALA A 246 5.06 -16.35 -7.32
CA ALA A 246 5.31 -17.57 -8.10
C ALA A 246 6.35 -18.48 -7.42
N ARG A 247 7.43 -17.91 -6.87
CA ARG A 247 8.50 -18.69 -6.21
C ARG A 247 8.07 -19.23 -4.85
N GLY A 248 7.29 -18.47 -4.09
CA GLY A 248 6.83 -18.85 -2.75
C GLY A 248 5.43 -19.48 -2.71
N HIS A 249 4.79 -19.70 -3.86
CA HIS A 249 3.42 -20.23 -3.94
C HIS A 249 2.40 -19.40 -3.14
N GLY A 250 2.54 -18.07 -3.16
CA GLY A 250 1.65 -17.15 -2.45
C GLY A 250 0.23 -17.11 -3.06
N ASP A 251 -0.77 -16.85 -2.22
CA ASP A 251 -2.17 -16.72 -2.66
C ASP A 251 -2.35 -15.60 -3.70
N ALA A 252 -2.88 -15.96 -4.87
CA ALA A 252 -3.02 -15.04 -5.99
C ALA A 252 -4.03 -13.90 -5.73
N GLY A 253 -5.07 -14.15 -4.93
CA GLY A 253 -6.07 -13.14 -4.58
C GLY A 253 -5.52 -12.11 -3.60
N LEU A 254 -4.84 -12.57 -2.55
CA LEU A 254 -4.14 -11.74 -1.58
C LEU A 254 -3.05 -10.90 -2.26
N MET A 255 -2.22 -11.53 -3.11
CA MET A 255 -1.17 -10.84 -3.85
C MET A 255 -1.74 -9.78 -4.81
N THR A 256 -2.88 -10.06 -5.41
CA THR A 256 -3.60 -9.09 -6.24
C THR A 256 -4.03 -7.85 -5.43
N MET A 257 -4.62 -8.05 -4.25
CA MET A 257 -4.99 -6.94 -3.36
C MET A 257 -3.75 -6.15 -2.89
N PHE A 258 -2.65 -6.84 -2.56
CA PHE A 258 -1.38 -6.21 -2.21
C PHE A 258 -0.86 -5.30 -3.34
N LYS A 259 -0.86 -5.81 -4.58
CA LYS A 259 -0.47 -5.05 -5.78
C LYS A 259 -1.35 -3.82 -6.00
N ASP A 260 -2.67 -4.00 -5.88
CA ASP A 260 -3.64 -2.91 -6.04
C ASP A 260 -3.43 -1.80 -4.98
N ALA A 261 -3.22 -2.18 -3.72
CA ALA A 261 -2.89 -1.25 -2.62
C ALA A 261 -1.58 -0.52 -2.89
N PHE A 262 -0.51 -1.25 -3.22
CA PHE A 262 0.81 -0.68 -3.49
C PHE A 262 0.77 0.34 -4.63
N ALA A 263 0.15 -0.01 -5.76
CA ALA A 263 0.03 0.88 -6.91
C ALA A 263 -0.84 2.11 -6.60
N GLY A 264 -1.90 1.93 -5.81
CA GLY A 264 -2.80 3.01 -5.39
C GLY A 264 -2.15 4.03 -4.48
N LEU A 265 -1.41 3.59 -3.46
CA LEU A 265 -0.81 4.47 -2.45
C LEU A 265 0.50 5.11 -2.92
N SER A 266 1.30 4.38 -3.70
CA SER A 266 2.64 4.84 -4.15
C SER A 266 2.60 5.92 -5.24
N ARG A 267 1.45 6.09 -5.91
CA ARG A 267 1.27 7.12 -6.94
C ARG A 267 0.98 8.47 -6.28
N THR A 268 1.97 9.37 -6.31
CA THR A 268 1.89 10.70 -5.67
C THR A 268 1.99 11.84 -6.69
N ALA A 269 2.52 11.61 -7.90
CA ALA A 269 2.67 12.65 -8.91
C ALA A 269 1.38 12.92 -9.71
N ALA A 270 0.89 14.17 -9.63
CA ALA A 270 -0.26 14.64 -10.42
C ALA A 270 0.10 15.07 -11.86
N ALA A 271 1.39 15.23 -12.18
CA ALA A 271 1.85 15.69 -13.49
C ALA A 271 3.11 14.95 -13.97
N ASN A 272 3.39 15.06 -15.27
CA ASN A 272 4.64 14.57 -15.88
C ASN A 272 5.83 15.49 -15.54
N ALA A 273 5.56 16.71 -15.08
CA ALA A 273 6.55 17.56 -14.45
C ALA A 273 6.73 17.13 -12.99
N PRO A 274 7.97 17.17 -12.45
CA PRO A 274 8.18 16.92 -11.03
C PRO A 274 7.37 17.93 -10.21
N ALA A 275 6.82 17.49 -9.08
CA ALA A 275 6.14 18.39 -8.16
C ALA A 275 7.07 19.57 -7.84
N MET A 276 6.59 20.80 -8.05
CA MET A 276 7.37 21.98 -7.70
C MET A 276 7.65 21.90 -6.20
N PRO A 277 8.91 21.98 -5.79
CA PRO A 277 9.21 21.87 -4.39
C PRO A 277 8.66 23.08 -3.64
N ALA A 278 8.18 22.86 -2.42
CA ALA A 278 8.02 23.95 -1.47
C ALA A 278 9.37 24.70 -1.36
N PRO A 279 9.37 26.05 -1.39
CA PRO A 279 10.58 26.86 -1.58
C PRO A 279 11.66 26.68 -0.50
N THR A 280 11.36 25.97 0.58
CA THR A 280 12.24 25.79 1.74
C THR A 280 12.92 24.41 1.84
N ARG A 281 12.57 23.40 1.02
CA ARG A 281 12.97 22.00 1.30
C ARG A 281 13.61 21.19 0.15
N ALA A 282 13.65 21.64 -1.10
CA ALA A 282 14.27 20.82 -2.16
C ALA A 282 15.72 21.17 -2.47
N TRP A 283 16.60 20.25 -2.09
CA TRP A 283 18.04 20.35 -2.33
C TRP A 283 18.51 19.56 -3.57
N LEU A 284 17.62 18.88 -4.28
CA LEU A 284 17.96 17.97 -5.38
C LEU A 284 18.12 18.69 -6.72
N ALA A 285 19.24 18.43 -7.39
CA ALA A 285 19.37 18.71 -8.81
C ALA A 285 18.58 17.67 -9.63
N PRO A 286 18.13 17.98 -10.85
CA PRO A 286 17.40 17.03 -11.71
C PRO A 286 18.13 15.70 -11.93
N GLN A 287 19.46 15.74 -11.99
CA GLN A 287 20.33 14.56 -12.11
C GLN A 287 20.31 13.64 -10.89
N ASP A 288 20.07 14.17 -9.68
CA ASP A 288 19.98 13.37 -8.47
C ASP A 288 18.69 12.55 -8.49
N ARG A 289 17.59 13.16 -8.95
CA ARG A 289 16.28 12.50 -9.01
C ARG A 289 16.30 11.29 -9.92
N ALA A 290 17.02 11.37 -11.04
CA ALA A 290 17.14 10.26 -11.97
C ALA A 290 17.82 9.02 -11.39
N MET A 291 18.62 9.16 -10.32
CA MET A 291 19.31 8.04 -9.67
C MET A 291 18.45 7.30 -8.65
N LEU A 292 17.32 7.89 -8.30
CA LEU A 292 16.43 7.39 -7.25
C LEU A 292 15.20 6.78 -7.91
N THR A 293 14.45 5.99 -7.15
CA THR A 293 13.23 5.37 -7.67
C THR A 293 12.15 6.38 -8.03
N GLY A 294 12.21 7.59 -7.46
CA GLY A 294 11.17 8.61 -7.58
C GLY A 294 9.90 8.31 -6.78
N LEU A 295 9.86 7.18 -6.06
CA LEU A 295 8.80 6.89 -5.11
C LEU A 295 9.09 7.57 -3.77
N SER A 296 8.02 7.88 -3.05
CA SER A 296 8.08 8.13 -1.62
C SER A 296 8.65 6.92 -0.88
N ASP A 297 9.21 7.15 0.30
CA ASP A 297 9.62 6.07 1.20
C ASP A 297 8.41 5.26 1.65
N PHE A 298 8.57 3.95 1.77
CA PHE A 298 7.48 3.05 2.11
C PHE A 298 7.96 1.79 2.85
N SER A 299 7.03 1.12 3.50
CA SER A 299 7.16 -0.24 4.03
C SER A 299 5.90 -1.02 3.69
N ALA A 300 6.04 -2.23 3.19
CA ALA A 300 4.94 -3.08 2.79
C ALA A 300 5.21 -4.53 3.17
N THR A 301 4.19 -5.20 3.69
CA THR A 301 4.22 -6.61 4.07
C THR A 301 2.94 -7.28 3.58
N VAL A 302 3.06 -8.50 3.09
CA VAL A 302 1.94 -9.41 2.81
C VAL A 302 2.25 -10.76 3.41
N ALA A 303 1.35 -11.26 4.25
CA ALA A 303 1.51 -12.53 4.96
C ALA A 303 0.24 -13.36 4.79
N GLN A 304 0.38 -14.59 4.32
CA GLN A 304 -0.73 -15.53 4.18
C GLN A 304 -1.05 -16.16 5.52
N THR A 305 -2.34 -16.44 5.77
CA THR A 305 -2.75 -17.22 6.94
C THR A 305 -2.07 -18.60 6.91
N PRO A 306 -1.32 -19.00 7.97
CA PRO A 306 -0.65 -20.28 8.01
C PRO A 306 -1.61 -21.46 7.92
N ARG A 307 -1.21 -22.54 7.23
CA ARG A 307 -2.01 -23.75 7.05
C ARG A 307 -1.27 -24.99 7.55
N TRP A 308 -1.99 -25.83 8.29
CA TRP A 308 -1.50 -27.11 8.80
C TRP A 308 -2.15 -28.25 8.00
N ASP A 309 -1.77 -28.34 6.72
CA ASP A 309 -2.42 -29.24 5.78
C ASP A 309 -2.11 -30.72 6.07
N ASN A 310 -0.91 -31.04 6.57
CA ASN A 310 -0.49 -32.41 6.87
C ASN A 310 -0.81 -32.84 8.32
N PRO A 311 -1.75 -33.79 8.55
CA PRO A 311 -2.13 -34.20 9.91
C PRO A 311 -1.05 -35.02 10.62
N VAL A 312 -0.17 -35.71 9.88
CA VAL A 312 0.90 -36.56 10.42
C VAL A 312 2.13 -35.74 10.80
N ARG A 313 2.33 -34.58 10.14
CA ARG A 313 3.50 -33.71 10.34
C ARG A 313 3.11 -32.26 10.63
N ARG A 314 2.61 -32.03 11.85
CA ARG A 314 2.13 -30.71 12.29
C ARG A 314 3.21 -29.62 12.41
N THR A 315 4.48 -29.98 12.30
CA THR A 315 5.59 -29.03 12.23
C THR A 315 5.75 -28.43 10.84
N GLU A 316 5.18 -29.05 9.81
CA GLU A 316 5.14 -28.52 8.45
C GLU A 316 3.97 -27.55 8.35
N VAL A 317 4.30 -26.27 8.39
CA VAL A 317 3.32 -25.19 8.25
C VAL A 317 3.49 -24.62 6.86
N ALA A 318 2.42 -24.60 6.08
CA ALA A 318 2.42 -23.91 4.79
C ALA A 318 2.11 -22.43 5.01
N GLY A 319 2.88 -21.56 4.39
CA GLY A 319 2.81 -20.12 4.62
C GLY A 319 3.59 -19.35 3.56
N PHE A 320 3.28 -18.06 3.46
CA PHE A 320 3.93 -17.14 2.55
C PHE A 320 4.01 -15.78 3.24
N GLU A 321 5.18 -15.18 3.27
CA GLU A 321 5.41 -13.84 3.79
C GLU A 321 6.39 -13.12 2.87
N TYR A 322 6.00 -11.92 2.43
CA TYR A 322 6.83 -11.06 1.62
C TYR A 322 6.85 -9.65 2.19
N GLU A 323 8.05 -9.15 2.45
CA GLU A 323 8.32 -7.81 2.96
C GLU A 323 9.10 -7.02 1.92
N VAL A 324 8.78 -5.75 1.76
CA VAL A 324 9.54 -4.81 0.92
C VAL A 324 9.52 -3.42 1.55
N SER A 325 10.64 -2.72 1.49
CA SER A 325 10.74 -1.35 1.99
C SER A 325 11.68 -0.50 1.16
N GLN A 326 11.47 0.80 1.23
CA GLN A 326 12.36 1.81 0.69
C GLN A 326 12.51 2.96 1.68
N GLN A 327 13.75 3.39 1.91
CA GLN A 327 14.06 4.54 2.74
C GLN A 327 15.08 5.46 2.08
N THR A 328 14.84 6.77 2.18
CA THR A 328 15.68 7.83 1.65
C THR A 328 16.15 8.72 2.79
N ARG A 329 17.45 8.91 2.90
CA ARG A 329 18.09 9.81 3.88
C ARG A 329 18.81 10.91 3.13
N VAL A 330 18.58 12.14 3.56
CA VAL A 330 19.29 13.32 3.05
C VAL A 330 20.01 13.98 4.23
N GLY A 331 21.30 14.23 4.05
CA GLY A 331 22.17 14.83 5.06
C GLY A 331 23.09 15.89 4.45
N GLY A 332 23.95 16.46 5.30
CA GLY A 332 24.91 17.50 4.92
C GLY A 332 24.58 18.89 5.46
N ALA A 333 25.60 19.75 5.54
CA ALA A 333 25.49 21.07 6.16
C ALA A 333 24.86 22.13 5.25
N SER A 334 24.88 21.90 3.93
CA SER A 334 24.34 22.82 2.93
C SER A 334 23.96 22.04 1.67
N ARG A 335 23.24 22.70 0.75
CA ARG A 335 22.95 22.15 -0.58
C ARG A 335 24.23 21.70 -1.31
N ASP A 336 25.31 22.45 -1.14
CA ASP A 336 26.57 22.22 -1.83
C ASP A 336 27.42 21.12 -1.18
N ALA A 337 27.17 20.82 0.09
CA ALA A 337 27.82 19.77 0.87
C ALA A 337 26.82 18.70 1.34
N ARG A 338 25.91 18.28 0.45
CA ARG A 338 24.83 17.31 0.74
C ARG A 338 25.23 15.85 0.49
N SER A 339 24.58 14.94 1.18
CA SER A 339 24.62 13.49 0.92
C SER A 339 23.21 12.95 0.78
N ILE A 340 22.99 12.04 -0.16
CA ILE A 340 21.71 11.37 -0.38
C ILE A 340 21.98 9.86 -0.37
N ALA A 341 21.24 9.12 0.43
CA ALA A 341 21.29 7.66 0.46
C ALA A 341 19.88 7.10 0.32
N GLN A 342 19.67 6.18 -0.63
CA GLN A 342 18.41 5.46 -0.78
C GLN A 342 18.68 3.96 -0.70
N SER A 343 17.97 3.29 0.21
CA SER A 343 18.05 1.85 0.43
C SER A 343 16.70 1.24 0.09
N GLN A 344 16.72 0.17 -0.69
CA GLN A 344 15.57 -0.68 -1.00
C GLN A 344 15.89 -2.09 -0.51
N GLN A 345 14.93 -2.76 0.11
CA GLN A 345 15.11 -4.11 0.65
C GLN A 345 13.86 -4.93 0.41
N SER A 346 14.04 -6.23 0.17
CA SER A 346 12.94 -7.21 0.19
C SER A 346 13.34 -8.52 0.84
N ARG A 347 12.37 -9.21 1.40
CA ARG A 347 12.50 -10.55 1.97
C ARG A 347 11.31 -11.41 1.56
N LEU A 348 11.57 -12.65 1.18
CA LEU A 348 10.56 -13.69 0.97
C LEU A 348 10.85 -14.85 1.92
N SER A 349 9.86 -15.22 2.73
CA SER A 349 9.83 -16.49 3.45
C SER A 349 8.60 -17.26 3.00
N ALA A 350 8.79 -18.49 2.55
CA ALA A 350 7.65 -19.32 2.18
C ALA A 350 7.91 -20.79 2.52
N GLN A 351 6.84 -21.50 2.82
CA GLN A 351 6.84 -22.93 3.02
C GLN A 351 5.60 -23.51 2.34
N PHE A 352 5.76 -24.58 1.56
CA PHE A 352 4.63 -25.18 0.87
C PHE A 352 4.90 -26.64 0.53
N HIS A 353 3.79 -27.35 0.29
CA HIS A 353 3.81 -28.73 -0.15
C HIS A 353 3.51 -28.82 -1.64
N GLU A 354 4.21 -29.71 -2.33
CA GLU A 354 3.97 -30.03 -3.72
C GLU A 354 3.83 -31.54 -3.92
N PRO A 355 2.95 -31.99 -4.84
CA PRO A 355 2.89 -33.39 -5.20
C PRO A 355 4.19 -33.82 -5.92
N LEU A 356 4.59 -35.08 -5.76
CA LEU A 356 5.72 -35.65 -6.52
C LEU A 356 5.47 -35.61 -8.04
N THR A 357 4.20 -35.74 -8.42
CA THR A 357 3.71 -35.63 -9.80
C THR A 357 3.00 -34.30 -10.01
N PRO A 358 3.45 -33.44 -10.93
CA PRO A 358 2.81 -32.16 -11.20
C PRO A 358 1.30 -32.29 -11.46
N GLY A 359 0.50 -31.48 -10.77
CA GLY A 359 -0.96 -31.44 -10.92
C GLY A 359 -1.73 -32.54 -10.18
N ALA A 360 -1.06 -33.50 -9.53
CA ALA A 360 -1.74 -34.46 -8.68
C ALA A 360 -2.22 -33.79 -7.37
N PRO A 361 -3.41 -34.13 -6.83
CA PRO A 361 -3.86 -33.60 -5.56
C PRO A 361 -3.05 -34.19 -4.40
N LEU A 362 -2.77 -33.38 -3.39
CA LEU A 362 -2.25 -33.83 -2.11
C LEU A 362 -3.41 -34.40 -1.28
N ALA A 363 -3.28 -35.64 -0.82
CA ALA A 363 -4.35 -36.31 -0.07
C ALA A 363 -4.29 -36.03 1.45
N PHE A 364 -3.09 -35.97 2.02
CA PHE A 364 -2.83 -35.68 3.44
C PHE A 364 -3.82 -36.33 4.42
N ASP A 365 -3.82 -37.66 4.47
CA ASP A 365 -4.50 -38.42 5.53
C ASP A 365 -3.48 -39.09 6.46
N TYR A 366 -3.95 -39.95 7.37
CA TYR A 366 -3.08 -40.66 8.32
C TYR A 366 -2.41 -41.92 7.76
N ALA A 367 -2.75 -42.34 6.53
CA ALA A 367 -2.15 -43.50 5.87
C ALA A 367 -0.78 -43.14 5.29
N ALA A 368 0.13 -44.11 5.22
CA ALA A 368 1.44 -43.88 4.64
C ALA A 368 1.33 -43.55 3.14
N GLU A 369 0.37 -44.16 2.46
CA GLU A 369 0.12 -44.03 1.03
C GLU A 369 -0.30 -42.62 0.59
N SER A 370 -0.78 -41.76 1.51
CA SER A 370 -1.11 -40.37 1.22
C SER A 370 0.07 -39.41 1.39
N GLN A 371 1.19 -39.89 1.95
CA GLN A 371 2.32 -39.09 2.36
C GLN A 371 3.43 -39.12 1.30
N ASN A 372 3.08 -38.70 0.08
CA ASN A 372 3.97 -38.61 -1.09
C ASN A 372 4.00 -37.18 -1.62
N TYR A 373 5.03 -36.41 -1.24
CA TYR A 373 5.12 -34.98 -1.56
C TYR A 373 6.55 -34.45 -1.39
N ARG A 374 6.79 -33.26 -1.93
CA ARG A 374 7.92 -32.41 -1.55
C ARG A 374 7.45 -31.33 -0.61
N TYR A 375 8.25 -31.05 0.41
CA TYR A 375 8.09 -29.89 1.27
C TYR A 375 9.25 -28.93 0.98
N SER A 376 8.90 -27.74 0.51
CA SER A 376 9.87 -26.73 0.11
C SER A 376 9.83 -25.57 1.08
N THR A 377 11.01 -25.10 1.50
CA THR A 377 11.21 -23.90 2.32
C THR A 377 12.06 -22.91 1.53
N ILE A 378 11.55 -21.70 1.33
CA ILE A 378 12.19 -20.61 0.60
C ILE A 378 12.58 -19.51 1.57
N GLU A 379 13.83 -19.06 1.50
CA GLU A 379 14.33 -17.86 2.17
C GLU A 379 15.15 -17.04 1.17
N ASP A 380 14.55 -15.95 0.69
CA ASP A 380 15.22 -15.02 -0.22
C ASP A 380 15.32 -13.63 0.40
N SER A 381 16.38 -12.90 0.04
CA SER A 381 16.56 -11.50 0.36
C SER A 381 17.22 -10.75 -0.79
N ALA A 382 16.84 -9.48 -0.97
CA ALA A 382 17.46 -8.59 -1.93
C ALA A 382 17.65 -7.19 -1.34
N SER A 383 18.70 -6.50 -1.78
CA SER A 383 18.94 -5.10 -1.42
C SER A 383 19.49 -4.29 -2.60
N SER A 384 19.18 -3.00 -2.61
CA SER A 384 19.74 -2.01 -3.53
C SER A 384 19.99 -0.70 -2.78
N ASP A 385 21.26 -0.34 -2.63
CA ASP A 385 21.73 0.85 -1.94
C ASP A 385 22.38 1.82 -2.93
N VAL A 386 21.84 3.03 -3.02
CA VAL A 386 22.40 4.14 -3.77
C VAL A 386 22.92 5.18 -2.79
N GLU A 387 24.16 5.63 -2.98
CA GLU A 387 24.74 6.73 -2.22
C GLU A 387 25.27 7.80 -3.17
N LEU A 388 24.92 9.06 -2.93
CA LEU A 388 25.40 10.24 -3.64
C LEU A 388 26.00 11.22 -2.62
N ARG A 389 27.19 11.72 -2.89
CA ARG A 389 27.90 12.68 -2.02
C ARG A 389 28.35 13.89 -2.81
N TYR A 390 28.08 15.07 -2.26
CA TYR A 390 28.42 16.35 -2.86
C TYR A 390 29.38 17.15 -1.98
N ARG A 391 30.24 17.93 -2.62
CA ARG A 391 31.07 18.96 -2.01
C ARG A 391 31.19 20.14 -2.95
N ASP A 392 30.99 21.35 -2.43
CA ASP A 392 30.99 22.60 -3.21
C ASP A 392 30.07 22.54 -4.45
N GLY A 393 28.94 21.84 -4.32
CA GLY A 393 27.94 21.66 -5.38
C GLY A 393 28.32 20.61 -6.43
N ARG A 394 29.51 20.00 -6.33
CA ARG A 394 30.03 18.99 -7.25
C ARG A 394 29.85 17.59 -6.70
N LEU A 395 29.51 16.64 -7.57
CA LEU A 395 29.41 15.23 -7.21
C LEU A 395 30.82 14.70 -6.87
N LEU A 396 31.03 14.38 -5.60
CA LEU A 396 32.28 13.84 -5.05
C LEU A 396 32.31 12.31 -5.13
N GLY A 397 31.15 11.67 -4.97
CA GLY A 397 31.03 10.21 -4.96
C GLY A 397 29.61 9.80 -5.31
N ALA A 398 29.49 8.74 -6.09
CA ALA A 398 28.23 8.09 -6.36
C ALA A 398 28.47 6.58 -6.45
N SER A 399 27.70 5.79 -5.72
CA SER A 399 27.85 4.34 -5.72
C SER A 399 26.52 3.64 -5.69
N LEU A 400 26.45 2.51 -6.40
CA LEU A 400 25.34 1.57 -6.36
C LEU A 400 25.86 0.23 -5.83
N ARG A 401 25.21 -0.32 -4.81
CA ARG A 401 25.46 -1.67 -4.29
C ARG A 401 24.16 -2.45 -4.34
N GLN A 402 24.20 -3.64 -4.92
CA GLN A 402 23.05 -4.53 -4.99
C GLN A 402 23.46 -5.92 -4.55
N SER A 403 22.59 -6.59 -3.81
CA SER A 403 22.79 -7.99 -3.43
C SER A 403 21.48 -8.75 -3.54
N VAL A 404 21.60 -10.02 -3.91
CA VAL A 404 20.50 -10.98 -3.88
C VAL A 404 21.03 -12.27 -3.29
N SER A 405 20.28 -12.85 -2.36
CA SER A 405 20.48 -14.18 -1.79
C SER A 405 19.18 -14.95 -1.93
N GLN A 406 19.22 -16.14 -2.51
CA GLN A 406 18.08 -17.03 -2.65
C GLN A 406 18.45 -18.39 -2.08
N SER A 407 17.59 -18.95 -1.25
CA SER A 407 17.82 -20.25 -0.64
C SER A 407 16.55 -21.07 -0.73
N GLU A 408 16.69 -22.32 -1.13
CA GLU A 408 15.61 -23.27 -1.25
C GLU A 408 16.04 -24.59 -0.64
N HIS A 409 15.32 -25.02 0.40
CA HIS A 409 15.48 -26.30 1.05
C HIS A 409 14.30 -27.19 0.66
N VAL A 410 14.56 -28.38 0.12
CA VAL A 410 13.51 -29.30 -0.33
C VAL A 410 13.69 -30.66 0.32
N GLU A 411 12.66 -31.10 1.02
CA GLU A 411 12.53 -32.43 1.58
C GLU A 411 11.54 -33.26 0.75
N GLU A 412 11.97 -34.39 0.21
CA GLU A 412 11.11 -35.32 -0.53
C GLU A 412 10.69 -36.49 0.35
N TYR A 413 9.38 -36.72 0.44
CA TYR A 413 8.77 -37.79 1.22
C TYR A 413 8.08 -38.81 0.32
N LEU A 414 8.36 -40.09 0.57
CA LEU A 414 7.68 -41.22 -0.05
C LEU A 414 7.16 -42.16 1.05
N LEU A 415 5.86 -42.46 0.99
CA LEU A 415 5.16 -43.26 1.99
C LEU A 415 5.41 -42.75 3.44
N GLY A 416 5.53 -41.44 3.62
CA GLY A 416 5.79 -40.77 4.91
C GLY A 416 7.24 -40.81 5.39
N LYS A 417 8.14 -41.44 4.64
CA LYS A 417 9.57 -41.50 4.94
C LYS A 417 10.31 -40.45 4.13
N LEU A 418 11.30 -39.80 4.76
CA LEU A 418 12.19 -38.87 4.08
C LEU A 418 13.10 -39.68 3.16
N GLU A 419 12.99 -39.46 1.86
CA GLU A 419 13.83 -40.11 0.84
C GLU A 419 15.04 -39.24 0.50
N SER A 420 14.85 -37.92 0.43
CA SER A 420 15.95 -36.98 0.17
C SER A 420 15.69 -35.61 0.80
N ALA A 421 16.78 -34.91 1.10
CA ALA A 421 16.76 -33.51 1.51
C ALA A 421 17.95 -32.80 0.87
N HIS A 422 17.74 -31.60 0.31
CA HIS A 422 18.80 -30.83 -0.31
C HIS A 422 18.57 -29.33 -0.23
N ASP A 423 19.66 -28.58 -0.26
CA ASP A 423 19.70 -27.12 -0.22
C ASP A 423 20.29 -26.56 -1.51
N THR A 424 19.64 -25.54 -2.08
CA THR A 424 20.11 -24.82 -3.26
C THR A 424 20.31 -23.32 -2.94
N PRO A 425 21.48 -22.94 -2.39
CA PRO A 425 21.80 -21.54 -2.13
C PRO A 425 22.37 -20.86 -3.38
N LEU A 426 21.86 -19.67 -3.70
CA LEU A 426 22.33 -18.80 -4.78
C LEU A 426 22.57 -17.40 -4.23
N GLN A 427 23.74 -16.82 -4.47
CA GLN A 427 24.06 -15.46 -4.04
C GLN A 427 24.76 -14.69 -5.14
N ARG A 428 24.41 -13.41 -5.28
CA ARG A 428 25.08 -12.50 -6.21
C ARG A 428 25.16 -11.09 -5.63
N GLN A 429 26.25 -10.40 -5.94
CA GLN A 429 26.47 -9.02 -5.53
C GLN A 429 27.03 -8.21 -6.70
N LEU A 430 26.57 -6.97 -6.81
CA LEU A 430 27.04 -5.98 -7.78
C LEU A 430 27.42 -4.70 -7.02
N VAL A 431 28.59 -4.16 -7.32
CA VAL A 431 29.04 -2.87 -6.79
C VAL A 431 29.54 -2.04 -7.96
N ARG A 432 29.04 -0.81 -8.08
CA ARG A 432 29.40 0.09 -9.17
C ARG A 432 29.72 1.48 -8.65
N ASP A 433 30.84 2.02 -9.12
CA ASP A 433 31.10 3.45 -9.04
C ASP A 433 30.32 4.16 -10.14
N LEU A 434 29.44 5.06 -9.75
CA LEU A 434 28.59 5.84 -10.64
C LEU A 434 29.18 7.22 -10.91
N VAL A 435 30.31 7.59 -10.31
CA VAL A 435 30.93 8.91 -10.52
C VAL A 435 31.24 9.10 -12.00
N ASP A 436 31.90 8.16 -12.65
CA ASP A 436 32.26 8.26 -14.07
C ASP A 436 31.02 8.27 -14.98
N THR A 437 30.00 7.47 -14.63
CA THR A 437 28.70 7.40 -15.33
C THR A 437 27.89 8.69 -15.18
N LEU A 438 28.05 9.41 -14.07
CA LEU A 438 27.38 10.68 -13.77
C LEU A 438 28.23 11.91 -14.13
N GLN A 439 29.52 11.71 -14.41
CA GLN A 439 30.44 12.73 -14.89
C GLN A 439 30.48 13.02 -16.42
N PRO A 440 29.72 12.40 -17.35
CA PRO A 440 29.84 12.78 -18.76
C PRO A 440 28.91 13.99 -18.99
N TYR A 441 29.35 15.20 -19.37
CA TYR A 441 30.32 15.56 -20.39
C TYR A 441 30.99 16.91 -20.09
N ARG A 442 32.33 16.91 -19.99
CA ARG A 442 33.14 18.01 -20.52
C ARG A 442 33.24 17.79 -22.03
N ALA A 443 32.49 18.56 -22.80
CA ALA A 443 32.80 18.93 -24.18
C ALA A 443 32.71 17.91 -25.35
N ASP A 444 32.21 16.68 -25.20
CA ASP A 444 32.00 15.82 -26.39
C ASP A 444 30.58 15.92 -26.95
N GLY A 445 30.51 16.32 -28.22
CA GLY A 445 29.28 16.68 -28.92
C GLY A 445 29.16 18.17 -29.24
N LYS A 446 30.28 18.88 -29.51
CA LYS A 446 30.24 20.27 -30.02
C LYS A 446 29.29 20.44 -31.22
N ASP A 447 29.09 19.37 -32.00
CA ASP A 447 28.25 19.35 -33.21
C ASP A 447 26.78 18.98 -32.98
N LEU A 448 26.38 18.59 -31.75
CA LEU A 448 24.97 18.31 -31.43
C LEU A 448 24.25 19.60 -31.03
N SER A 449 22.99 19.75 -31.47
CA SER A 449 22.13 20.83 -30.98
C SER A 449 21.88 20.68 -29.47
N GLN A 450 21.52 21.77 -28.80
CA GLN A 450 21.21 21.75 -27.37
C GLN A 450 20.09 20.75 -27.04
N GLU A 451 19.03 20.73 -27.86
CA GLU A 451 17.89 19.82 -27.73
C GLU A 451 18.32 18.35 -27.84
N GLN A 452 19.18 18.01 -28.80
CA GLN A 452 19.71 16.65 -28.96
C GLN A 452 20.58 16.19 -27.77
N ARG A 453 21.32 17.12 -27.15
CA ARG A 453 22.11 16.82 -25.95
C ARG A 453 21.20 16.57 -24.75
N ASP A 454 20.15 17.37 -24.60
CA ASP A 454 19.19 17.25 -23.51
C ASP A 454 18.37 15.95 -23.63
N GLU A 455 17.86 15.61 -24.82
CA GLU A 455 17.17 14.33 -25.05
C GLU A 455 18.08 13.12 -24.77
N ARG A 456 19.32 13.17 -25.24
CA ARG A 456 20.29 12.09 -25.02
C ARG A 456 20.60 11.95 -23.53
N ARG A 457 20.75 13.07 -22.82
CA ARG A 457 20.93 13.10 -21.36
C ARG A 457 19.74 12.47 -20.63
N GLU A 458 18.51 12.84 -20.98
CA GLU A 458 17.31 12.28 -20.37
C GLU A 458 17.22 10.76 -20.58
N ARG A 459 17.56 10.27 -21.78
CA ARG A 459 17.60 8.82 -22.05
C ARG A 459 18.63 8.09 -21.18
N TYR A 460 19.85 8.63 -21.03
CA TYR A 460 20.86 8.02 -20.16
C TYR A 460 20.43 8.01 -18.69
N LEU A 461 19.91 9.14 -18.20
CA LEU A 461 19.42 9.27 -16.83
C LEU A 461 18.24 8.32 -16.55
N ALA A 462 17.33 8.17 -17.52
CA ALA A 462 16.24 7.22 -17.43
C ALA A 462 16.71 5.76 -17.39
N ALA A 463 17.71 5.39 -18.20
CA ALA A 463 18.30 4.05 -18.19
C ALA A 463 18.98 3.76 -16.84
N LEU A 464 19.75 4.72 -16.33
CA LEU A 464 20.45 4.57 -15.06
C LEU A 464 19.48 4.46 -13.87
N GLY A 465 18.36 5.19 -13.90
CA GLY A 465 17.29 5.03 -12.90
C GLY A 465 16.63 3.65 -12.89
N GLN A 466 16.71 2.87 -13.97
CA GLN A 466 16.25 1.47 -13.98
C GLN A 466 17.24 0.53 -13.30
N GLU A 467 18.54 0.85 -13.34
CA GLU A 467 19.59 0.03 -12.75
C GLU A 467 19.63 0.17 -11.22
N THR A 468 19.11 1.27 -10.68
CA THR A 468 19.07 1.50 -9.24
C THR A 468 17.88 0.82 -8.55
N LEU A 469 16.89 0.35 -9.31
CA LEU A 469 15.75 -0.39 -8.78
C LEU A 469 16.20 -1.74 -8.18
N LEU A 470 15.54 -2.14 -7.10
CA LEU A 470 15.74 -3.43 -6.44
C LEU A 470 15.73 -4.58 -7.46
N PRO A 471 16.73 -5.48 -7.48
CA PRO A 471 16.68 -6.67 -8.33
C PRO A 471 15.73 -7.73 -7.74
N GLY A 472 14.97 -8.41 -8.58
CA GLY A 472 14.03 -9.47 -8.15
C GLY A 472 14.64 -10.86 -8.01
N SER A 473 15.80 -11.12 -8.62
CA SER A 473 16.46 -12.44 -8.57
C SER A 473 17.95 -12.39 -8.89
N THR A 474 18.66 -13.49 -8.62
CA THR A 474 20.06 -13.68 -9.01
C THR A 474 20.24 -13.67 -10.53
N VAL A 475 19.26 -14.16 -11.30
CA VAL A 475 19.23 -14.14 -12.77
C VAL A 475 19.01 -12.74 -13.32
N GLU A 476 18.23 -11.90 -12.64
CA GLU A 476 18.09 -10.50 -13.03
C GLU A 476 19.40 -9.74 -12.79
N LEU A 477 20.03 -9.94 -11.62
CA LEU A 477 21.29 -9.28 -11.29
C LEU A 477 22.44 -9.76 -12.20
N ALA A 478 22.51 -11.08 -12.44
CA ALA A 478 22.73 -11.73 -13.74
C ALA A 478 22.89 -10.84 -14.97
N ALA A 479 21.75 -10.68 -15.63
CA ALA A 479 21.59 -9.97 -16.88
C ALA A 479 21.91 -8.47 -16.76
N ARG A 480 21.74 -7.87 -15.58
CA ARG A 480 22.11 -6.47 -15.34
C ARG A 480 23.62 -6.27 -15.43
N ASP A 481 24.38 -7.07 -14.70
CA ASP A 481 25.85 -7.07 -14.73
C ASP A 481 26.41 -7.34 -16.14
N ALA A 482 25.83 -8.32 -16.85
CA ALA A 482 26.24 -8.60 -18.24
C ALA A 482 25.99 -7.42 -19.19
N ARG A 483 24.80 -6.82 -19.17
CA ARG A 483 24.48 -5.63 -19.99
C ARG A 483 25.39 -4.44 -19.68
N LEU A 484 25.81 -4.33 -18.42
CA LEU A 484 26.70 -3.27 -17.99
C LEU A 484 28.15 -3.50 -18.42
N GLY A 485 28.59 -4.75 -18.49
CA GLY A 485 29.89 -5.12 -19.04
C GLY A 485 30.01 -4.91 -20.56
N GLU A 486 28.89 -4.95 -21.31
CA GLU A 486 28.87 -4.66 -22.75
C GLU A 486 28.82 -3.16 -23.08
N ALA A 487 28.44 -2.32 -22.10
CA ALA A 487 28.27 -0.88 -22.27
C ALA A 487 29.46 -0.03 -21.78
N ALA A 488 30.44 -0.66 -21.13
CA ALA A 488 31.72 -0.07 -20.70
C ALA A 488 32.82 -0.39 -21.72
#